data_AF-A0AAN6ZM67-F1
#
_entry.id   AF-A0AAN6ZM67-F1
#
_cell.length_a   1.000
_cell.length_b   1.000
_cell.length_c   1.000
_cell.angle_alpha   90.00
_cell.angle_beta   90.00
_cell.angle_gamma   90.00
#
_symmetry.space_group_name_H-M   'P 1'
#
loop_
_entity.id
_entity.type
_entity.pdbx_description
1 polymer ?
#
loop_
_entity_poly.entity_id
_entity_poly.type
_entity_poly.pdbx_seq_one_letter_code
_entity_poly.pdbx_strand_id
1 'polypeptide(L)'
;MRLVGAEPPRPNDEAIVLALREEFRLCETDTQRYDLCVQKRDELLDQQTRLQTLAAACERVMSSECPEYGRRKKAKSQDSATDGSALKEVVRCWGRDVVQHYQWSSKGEKYCNQLRATARRVPVWEEAVVGLNWSMLQRSRDIRRRPVKALVNPIEQADLDSLRSWSREDPFPCKRLAAKDLPDTFGFDKYGLMVYKEFAVGLAGPDGTGTTEAPAVPETNGADITEPPE
;
A
#
# COMPACT_ATOMS: atom_id res chain seq x y z
N MET A 1 -14.75 -25.81 -41.06
CA MET A 1 -13.32 -25.79 -40.70
C MET A 1 -12.92 -24.38 -40.29
N ARG A 2 -12.69 -24.14 -39.00
CA ARG A 2 -11.89 -23.00 -38.53
C ARG A 2 -10.83 -23.60 -37.61
N LEU A 3 -9.57 -23.44 -38.01
CA LEU A 3 -8.40 -23.82 -37.24
C LEU A 3 -8.37 -22.93 -36.00
N VAL A 4 -8.68 -23.50 -34.85
CA VAL A 4 -8.38 -22.88 -33.55
C VAL A 4 -6.88 -23.08 -33.38
N GLY A 5 -6.11 -22.01 -33.57
CA GLY A 5 -4.70 -21.98 -33.22
C GLY A 5 -4.59 -22.31 -31.74
N ALA A 6 -4.05 -23.48 -31.42
CA ALA A 6 -3.75 -23.87 -30.05
C ALA A 6 -2.68 -22.90 -29.54
N GLU A 7 -3.10 -21.99 -28.66
CA GLU A 7 -2.17 -21.18 -27.87
C GLU A 7 -1.28 -22.17 -27.08
N PRO A 8 0.06 -21.99 -27.08
CA PRO A 8 0.93 -22.87 -26.33
C PRO A 8 0.54 -22.85 -24.84
N PRO A 9 0.64 -24.00 -24.14
CA PRO A 9 0.30 -24.08 -22.74
C PRO A 9 1.10 -23.05 -21.96
N ARG A 10 0.40 -22.22 -21.18
CA ARG A 10 1.03 -21.21 -20.34
C ARG A 10 2.02 -21.92 -19.41
N PRO A 11 3.29 -21.46 -19.32
CA PRO A 11 4.26 -22.07 -18.44
C PRO A 11 3.78 -22.00 -16.98
N ASN A 12 4.02 -23.08 -16.24
CA ASN A 12 3.76 -23.14 -14.79
C ASN A 12 4.64 -22.09 -14.07
N ASP A 13 4.17 -21.52 -12.96
CA ASP A 13 4.87 -20.50 -12.17
C ASP A 13 6.32 -20.92 -11.85
N GLU A 14 6.53 -22.21 -11.59
CA GLU A 14 7.86 -22.79 -11.33
C GLU A 14 8.80 -22.71 -12.54
N ALA A 15 8.29 -22.90 -13.76
CA ALA A 15 9.07 -22.77 -14.98
C ALA A 15 9.47 -21.31 -15.25
N ILE A 16 8.60 -20.35 -14.92
CA ILE A 16 8.89 -18.91 -15.04
C ILE A 16 10.03 -18.53 -14.08
N VAL A 17 9.97 -19.01 -12.83
CA VAL A 17 11.02 -18.76 -11.84
C VAL A 17 12.34 -19.41 -12.23
N LEU A 18 12.32 -20.63 -12.78
CA LEU A 18 13.52 -21.31 -13.25
C LEU A 18 14.17 -20.57 -14.45
N ALA A 19 13.36 -20.14 -15.43
CA ALA A 19 13.86 -19.36 -16.56
C ALA A 19 14.52 -18.06 -16.11
N LEU A 20 13.88 -17.33 -15.17
CA LEU A 20 14.46 -16.12 -14.59
C LEU A 20 15.80 -16.41 -13.91
N ARG A 21 15.90 -17.50 -13.13
CA ARG A 21 17.16 -17.87 -12.47
C ARG A 21 18.29 -18.12 -13.47
N GLU A 22 18.01 -18.71 -14.63
CA GLU A 22 19.02 -18.87 -15.68
C GLU A 22 19.41 -17.53 -16.31
N GLU A 23 18.47 -16.63 -16.59
CA GLU A 23 18.76 -15.28 -17.08
C GLU A 23 19.66 -14.50 -16.10
N PHE A 24 19.45 -14.65 -14.79
CA PHE A 24 20.32 -14.07 -13.76
C PHE A 24 21.76 -14.61 -13.79
N ARG A 25 21.94 -15.90 -14.10
CA ARG A 25 23.27 -16.53 -14.23
C ARG A 25 24.02 -16.03 -15.46
N LEU A 26 23.31 -15.58 -16.49
CA LEU A 26 23.89 -15.01 -17.70
C LEU A 26 24.29 -13.54 -17.55
N CYS A 27 23.85 -12.86 -16.49
CA CYS A 27 24.26 -11.49 -16.22
C CYS A 27 25.69 -11.44 -15.66
N GLU A 28 26.55 -10.63 -16.27
CA GLU A 28 27.96 -10.45 -15.88
C GLU A 28 28.13 -9.39 -14.78
N THR A 29 27.25 -8.40 -14.74
CA THR A 29 27.32 -7.26 -13.81
C THR A 29 26.06 -7.11 -12.97
N ASP A 30 26.20 -6.45 -11.82
CA ASP A 30 25.05 -6.14 -10.96
C ASP A 30 24.08 -5.14 -11.61
N THR A 31 24.57 -4.23 -12.46
CA THR A 31 23.71 -3.34 -13.24
C THR A 31 22.79 -4.12 -14.18
N GLN A 32 23.33 -5.12 -14.91
CA GLN A 32 22.52 -5.99 -15.77
C GLN A 32 21.47 -6.78 -14.98
N ARG A 33 21.83 -7.27 -13.78
CA ARG A 33 20.88 -7.96 -12.90
C ARG A 33 19.77 -7.02 -12.43
N TYR A 34 20.09 -5.77 -12.12
CA TYR A 34 19.12 -4.76 -11.72
C TYR A 34 18.16 -4.43 -12.88
N ASP A 35 18.68 -4.20 -14.08
CA ASP A 35 17.86 -3.94 -15.26
C ASP A 35 16.93 -5.12 -15.57
N LEU A 36 17.43 -6.35 -15.45
CA LEU A 36 16.61 -7.55 -15.58
C LEU A 36 15.51 -7.64 -14.51
N CYS A 37 15.80 -7.27 -13.25
CA CYS A 37 14.78 -7.20 -12.20
C CYS A 37 13.66 -6.23 -12.57
N VAL A 38 14.02 -5.03 -13.01
CA VAL A 38 13.06 -3.97 -13.39
C VAL A 38 12.21 -4.44 -14.56
N GLN A 39 12.85 -4.96 -15.61
CA GLN A 39 12.16 -5.49 -16.77
C GLN A 39 11.16 -6.59 -16.39
N LYS A 40 11.58 -7.58 -15.59
CA LYS A 40 10.71 -8.70 -15.19
C LYS A 40 9.57 -8.25 -14.30
N ARG A 41 9.82 -7.29 -13.41
CA ARG A 41 8.77 -6.67 -12.59
C ARG A 41 7.73 -6.00 -13.50
N ASP A 42 8.18 -5.21 -14.45
CA ASP A 42 7.29 -4.44 -15.33
C ASP A 42 6.48 -5.39 -16.25
N GLU A 43 7.11 -6.47 -16.76
CA GLU A 43 6.43 -7.55 -17.50
C GLU A 43 5.31 -8.20 -16.67
N LEU A 44 5.56 -8.53 -15.40
CA LEU A 44 4.55 -9.14 -14.51
C LEU A 44 3.41 -8.17 -14.20
N LEU A 45 3.71 -6.89 -14.02
CA LEU A 45 2.70 -5.84 -13.80
C LEU A 45 1.81 -5.65 -15.04
N ASP A 46 2.40 -5.67 -16.24
CA ASP A 46 1.66 -5.61 -17.50
C ASP A 46 0.74 -6.83 -17.67
N GLN A 47 1.26 -8.04 -17.42
CA GLN A 47 0.47 -9.27 -17.46
C GLN A 47 -0.71 -9.22 -16.48
N GLN A 48 -0.48 -8.75 -15.25
CA GLN A 48 -1.53 -8.58 -14.25
C GLN A 48 -2.60 -7.59 -14.72
N THR A 49 -2.19 -6.47 -15.30
CA THR A 49 -3.09 -5.43 -15.84
C THR A 49 -3.92 -5.99 -17.00
N ARG A 50 -3.28 -6.74 -17.90
CA ARG A 50 -3.95 -7.41 -19.02
C ARG A 50 -4.98 -8.43 -18.54
N LEU A 51 -4.63 -9.26 -17.56
CA LEU A 51 -5.57 -10.23 -16.98
C LEU A 51 -6.77 -9.56 -16.32
N GLN A 52 -6.55 -8.45 -15.60
CA GLN A 52 -7.65 -7.66 -15.02
C GLN A 52 -8.54 -7.06 -16.09
N THR A 53 -7.96 -6.52 -17.15
CA THR A 53 -8.69 -5.95 -18.28
C THR A 53 -9.52 -7.02 -18.99
N LEU A 54 -8.93 -8.19 -19.22
CA LEU A 54 -9.61 -9.33 -19.84
C LEU A 54 -10.75 -9.85 -18.95
N ALA A 55 -10.50 -10.01 -17.66
CA ALA A 55 -11.53 -10.40 -16.70
C ALA A 55 -12.70 -9.40 -16.72
N ALA A 56 -12.43 -8.09 -16.69
CA ALA A 56 -13.47 -7.07 -16.78
C ALA A 56 -14.25 -7.13 -18.12
N ALA A 57 -13.58 -7.39 -19.24
CA ALA A 57 -14.22 -7.57 -20.53
C ALA A 57 -15.12 -8.81 -20.55
N CYS A 58 -14.62 -9.95 -20.09
CA CYS A 58 -15.39 -11.19 -19.95
C CYS A 58 -16.58 -10.99 -19.01
N GLU A 59 -16.40 -10.28 -17.89
CA GLU A 59 -17.48 -9.97 -16.95
C GLU A 59 -18.60 -9.15 -17.59
N ARG A 60 -18.27 -8.19 -18.46
CA ARG A 60 -19.28 -7.44 -19.22
C ARG A 60 -20.07 -8.34 -20.13
N VAL A 61 -19.38 -9.18 -20.93
CA VAL A 61 -20.02 -10.13 -21.85
C VAL A 61 -20.87 -11.14 -21.08
N MET A 62 -20.34 -11.74 -20.02
CA MET A 62 -21.10 -12.69 -19.19
C MET A 62 -22.35 -12.03 -18.58
N SER A 63 -22.27 -10.76 -18.19
CA SER A 63 -23.40 -10.02 -17.62
C SER A 63 -24.44 -9.60 -18.66
N SER A 64 -24.04 -9.33 -19.91
CA SER A 64 -24.98 -8.99 -21.00
C SER A 64 -25.61 -10.22 -21.63
N GLU A 65 -24.81 -11.24 -21.90
CA GLU A 65 -25.22 -12.41 -22.70
C GLU A 65 -25.83 -13.54 -21.85
N CYS A 66 -25.59 -13.56 -20.53
CA CYS A 66 -26.19 -14.54 -19.63
C CYS A 66 -27.09 -13.86 -18.58
N PRO A 67 -28.40 -13.77 -18.83
CA PRO A 67 -29.35 -13.15 -17.90
C PRO A 67 -29.36 -13.81 -16.52
N GLU A 68 -29.12 -15.11 -16.44
CA GLU A 68 -29.04 -15.82 -15.16
C GLU A 68 -27.78 -15.45 -14.38
N TYR A 69 -26.62 -15.36 -15.05
CA TYR A 69 -25.39 -14.85 -14.45
C TYR A 69 -25.59 -13.42 -13.93
N GLY A 70 -26.17 -12.54 -14.74
CA GLY A 70 -26.51 -11.18 -14.36
C GLY A 70 -27.47 -11.11 -13.16
N ARG A 71 -28.52 -11.94 -13.13
CA ARG A 71 -29.46 -12.03 -12.00
C ARG A 71 -28.80 -12.53 -10.74
N ARG A 72 -28.04 -13.63 -10.79
CA ARG A 72 -27.32 -14.19 -9.62
C ARG A 72 -26.25 -13.24 -9.11
N LYS A 73 -25.58 -12.50 -10.01
CA LYS A 73 -24.64 -11.44 -9.65
C LYS A 73 -25.32 -10.26 -8.98
N LYS A 74 -26.47 -9.80 -9.49
CA LYS A 74 -27.28 -8.74 -8.86
C LYS A 74 -27.89 -9.19 -7.53
N ALA A 75 -28.33 -10.44 -7.41
CA ALA A 75 -28.78 -11.03 -6.16
C ALA A 75 -27.64 -11.11 -5.14
N LYS A 76 -26.43 -11.52 -5.57
CA LYS A 76 -25.21 -11.39 -4.74
C LYS A 76 -24.91 -9.93 -4.39
N SER A 77 -25.17 -8.96 -5.29
CA SER A 77 -25.01 -7.54 -5.02
C SER A 77 -26.09 -6.94 -4.11
N GLN A 78 -27.29 -7.54 -4.06
CA GLN A 78 -28.40 -7.14 -3.19
C GLN A 78 -28.33 -7.83 -1.82
N ASP A 79 -27.85 -9.07 -1.72
CA ASP A 79 -27.39 -9.67 -0.47
C ASP A 79 -26.09 -8.99 0.02
N SER A 80 -25.30 -8.41 -0.89
CA SER A 80 -24.24 -7.46 -0.58
C SER A 80 -24.73 -5.99 -0.52
N ALA A 81 -26.03 -5.71 -0.36
CA ALA A 81 -26.43 -4.42 0.24
C ALA A 81 -25.95 -4.32 1.71
N THR A 82 -25.37 -5.40 2.22
CA THR A 82 -24.54 -5.50 3.42
C THR A 82 -23.08 -5.02 3.21
N ASP A 83 -22.66 -4.68 1.98
CA ASP A 83 -21.35 -4.11 1.59
C ASP A 83 -21.25 -2.62 1.95
N GLY A 84 -22.40 -1.94 2.05
CA GLY A 84 -22.49 -0.66 2.74
C GLY A 84 -22.25 -0.80 4.24
N SER A 85 -22.68 -1.88 4.90
CA SER A 85 -22.66 -1.93 6.38
C SER A 85 -21.28 -2.25 6.97
N ALA A 86 -20.45 -3.06 6.29
CA ALA A 86 -19.09 -3.37 6.76
C ALA A 86 -18.24 -2.12 6.81
N LEU A 87 -18.09 -1.48 5.66
CA LEU A 87 -17.25 -0.31 5.56
C LEU A 87 -17.89 0.89 6.26
N LYS A 88 -19.23 1.02 6.35
CA LYS A 88 -19.85 2.07 7.20
C LYS A 88 -19.41 1.94 8.66
N GLU A 89 -19.35 0.73 9.20
CA GLU A 89 -18.89 0.54 10.58
C GLU A 89 -17.40 0.78 10.73
N VAL A 90 -16.58 0.34 9.76
CA VAL A 90 -15.14 0.64 9.78
C VAL A 90 -14.91 2.16 9.69
N VAL A 91 -15.66 2.86 8.83
CA VAL A 91 -15.65 4.33 8.74
C VAL A 91 -16.04 4.97 10.07
N ARG A 92 -17.04 4.42 10.78
CA ARG A 92 -17.47 4.92 12.10
C ARG A 92 -16.38 4.76 13.16
N CYS A 93 -15.60 3.69 13.11
CA CYS A 93 -14.53 3.42 14.07
C CYS A 93 -13.23 4.16 13.71
N TRP A 94 -12.75 4.00 12.48
CA TRP A 94 -11.40 4.41 12.08
C TRP A 94 -11.37 5.63 11.16
N GLY A 95 -12.52 6.19 10.78
CA GLY A 95 -12.58 7.37 9.92
C GLY A 95 -12.66 7.04 8.43
N ARG A 96 -13.29 7.93 7.67
CA ARG A 96 -13.50 7.77 6.22
C ARG A 96 -12.20 7.85 5.43
N ASP A 97 -11.34 8.76 5.84
CA ASP A 97 -10.08 9.09 5.20
C ASP A 97 -9.09 7.91 5.30
N VAL A 98 -9.05 7.21 6.43
CA VAL A 98 -8.32 5.95 6.61
C VAL A 98 -8.82 4.88 5.64
N VAL A 99 -10.15 4.65 5.58
CA VAL A 99 -10.76 3.65 4.69
C VAL A 99 -10.45 3.95 3.21
N GLN A 100 -10.51 5.23 2.83
CA GLN A 100 -10.23 5.67 1.46
C GLN A 100 -8.75 5.53 1.11
N HIS A 101 -7.86 5.95 2.00
CA HIS A 101 -6.42 5.88 1.80
C HIS A 101 -5.96 4.44 1.54
N TYR A 102 -6.41 3.49 2.37
CA TYR A 102 -6.06 2.07 2.18
C TYR A 102 -6.95 1.33 1.15
N GLN A 103 -7.82 2.06 0.44
CA GLN A 103 -8.65 1.55 -0.65
C GLN A 103 -9.42 0.27 -0.28
N TRP A 104 -9.94 0.18 0.96
CA TRP A 104 -10.60 -1.04 1.42
C TRP A 104 -11.91 -1.33 0.68
N SER A 105 -12.53 -0.32 0.07
CA SER A 105 -13.67 -0.50 -0.84
C SER A 105 -13.36 -1.34 -2.08
N SER A 106 -12.08 -1.44 -2.46
CA SER A 106 -11.64 -2.24 -3.61
C SER A 106 -11.31 -3.69 -3.22
N LYS A 107 -11.48 -4.07 -1.95
CA LYS A 107 -11.21 -5.43 -1.45
C LYS A 107 -12.49 -6.28 -1.47
N GLY A 108 -12.30 -7.60 -1.49
CA GLY A 108 -13.42 -8.55 -1.46
C GLY A 108 -14.16 -8.58 -0.12
N GLU A 109 -15.42 -8.97 -0.16
CA GLU A 109 -16.36 -8.99 0.98
C GLU A 109 -15.79 -9.64 2.24
N LYS A 110 -15.11 -10.79 2.12
CA LYS A 110 -14.49 -11.49 3.24
C LYS A 110 -13.54 -10.57 4.02
N TYR A 111 -12.71 -9.81 3.30
CA TYR A 111 -11.75 -8.88 3.90
C TYR A 111 -12.47 -7.72 4.59
N CYS A 112 -13.50 -7.14 3.95
CA CYS A 112 -14.30 -6.06 4.53
C CYS A 112 -15.06 -6.50 5.80
N ASN A 113 -15.59 -7.72 5.84
CA ASN A 113 -16.20 -8.29 7.04
C ASN A 113 -15.17 -8.54 8.15
N GLN A 114 -13.94 -8.90 7.79
CA GLN A 114 -12.86 -9.07 8.74
C GLN A 114 -12.42 -7.73 9.35
N LEU A 115 -12.25 -6.69 8.51
CA LEU A 115 -12.04 -5.31 8.95
C LEU A 115 -13.14 -4.87 9.93
N ARG A 116 -14.42 -5.07 9.57
CA ARG A 116 -15.56 -4.71 10.41
C ARG A 116 -15.47 -5.32 11.80
N ALA A 117 -15.27 -6.63 11.90
CA ALA A 117 -15.22 -7.31 13.19
C ALA A 117 -13.95 -6.94 13.99
N THR A 118 -12.83 -6.65 13.33
CA THR A 118 -11.62 -6.14 14.00
C THR A 118 -11.81 -4.70 14.49
N ALA A 119 -12.42 -3.82 13.70
CA ALA A 119 -12.75 -2.44 14.07
C ALA A 119 -13.76 -2.38 15.23
N ARG A 120 -14.71 -3.31 15.32
CA ARG A 120 -15.59 -3.42 16.50
C ARG A 120 -14.83 -3.77 17.77
N ARG A 121 -13.75 -4.55 17.65
CA ARG A 121 -12.94 -4.99 18.79
C ARG A 121 -11.95 -3.92 19.24
N VAL A 122 -11.31 -3.25 18.29
CA VAL A 122 -10.34 -2.16 18.49
C VAL A 122 -10.85 -0.93 17.74
N PRO A 123 -11.79 -0.17 18.32
CA PRO A 123 -12.49 0.90 17.60
C PRO A 123 -11.66 2.16 17.39
N VAL A 124 -10.59 2.36 18.17
CA VAL A 124 -9.71 3.53 18.06
C VAL A 124 -8.60 3.22 17.07
N TRP A 125 -8.47 4.03 16.01
CA TRP A 125 -7.47 3.80 14.96
C TRP A 125 -6.03 3.82 15.51
N GLU A 126 -5.74 4.75 16.42
CA GLU A 126 -4.43 4.90 17.06
C GLU A 126 -4.00 3.66 17.84
N GLU A 127 -4.95 2.89 18.37
CA GLU A 127 -4.69 1.60 19.03
C GLU A 127 -4.55 0.49 17.99
N ALA A 128 -5.42 0.49 16.98
CA ALA A 128 -5.40 -0.49 15.89
C ALA A 128 -4.07 -0.46 15.14
N VAL A 129 -3.56 0.73 14.80
CA VAL A 129 -2.32 0.90 14.03
C VAL A 129 -1.09 0.41 14.80
N VAL A 130 -1.05 0.57 16.13
CA VAL A 130 0.01 -0.01 16.97
C VAL A 130 0.04 -1.52 16.77
N GLY A 131 -1.14 -2.15 16.84
CA GLY A 131 -1.19 -3.59 16.76
C GLY A 131 -0.96 -4.16 15.36
N LEU A 132 -1.47 -3.49 14.33
CA LEU A 132 -1.18 -3.82 12.94
C LEU A 132 0.33 -3.73 12.67
N ASN A 133 0.98 -2.66 13.12
CA ASN A 133 2.41 -2.46 12.93
C ASN A 133 3.26 -3.56 13.56
N TRP A 134 2.92 -3.97 14.79
CA TRP A 134 3.60 -5.08 15.44
C TRP A 134 3.42 -6.39 14.66
N SER A 135 2.20 -6.71 14.24
CA SER A 135 1.94 -7.92 13.46
C SER A 135 2.72 -7.91 12.12
N MET A 136 2.70 -6.77 11.43
CA MET A 136 3.40 -6.61 10.17
C MET A 136 4.92 -6.63 10.32
N LEU A 137 5.47 -6.07 11.41
CA LEU A 137 6.90 -6.14 11.74
C LEU A 137 7.35 -7.58 12.00
N GLN A 138 6.54 -8.37 12.72
CA GLN A 138 6.83 -9.80 12.91
C GLN A 138 6.80 -10.53 11.56
N ARG A 139 5.82 -10.19 10.71
CA ARG A 139 5.69 -10.75 9.36
C ARG A 139 6.83 -10.36 8.43
N SER A 140 7.43 -9.17 8.57
CA SER A 140 8.59 -8.77 7.76
C SER A 140 9.89 -9.46 8.20
N ARG A 141 9.96 -9.95 9.44
CA ARG A 141 11.15 -10.64 9.99
C ARG A 141 11.11 -12.15 9.78
N ASP A 142 9.93 -12.75 9.67
CA ASP A 142 9.77 -14.18 9.45
C ASP A 142 9.70 -14.52 7.95
N ILE A 143 10.80 -15.06 7.41
CA ILE A 143 10.90 -15.44 5.99
C ILE A 143 9.87 -16.50 5.56
N ARG A 144 9.27 -17.22 6.52
CA ARG A 144 8.25 -18.24 6.26
C ARG A 144 6.85 -17.64 6.10
N ARG A 145 6.65 -16.38 6.49
CA ARG A 145 5.38 -15.67 6.35
C ARG A 145 5.33 -14.92 5.03
N ARG A 146 4.11 -14.58 4.60
CA ARG A 146 3.91 -13.75 3.40
C ARG A 146 4.56 -12.39 3.61
N PRO A 147 5.46 -11.95 2.72
CA PRO A 147 6.16 -10.68 2.89
C PRO A 147 5.17 -9.52 2.94
N VAL A 148 5.57 -8.44 3.61
CA VAL A 148 4.87 -7.15 3.48
C VAL A 148 4.98 -6.73 2.02
N LYS A 149 3.89 -6.23 1.44
CA LYS A 149 3.86 -5.85 0.02
C LYS A 149 4.13 -4.35 -0.13
N ALA A 150 4.82 -3.98 -1.19
CA ALA A 150 4.96 -2.60 -1.63
C ALA A 150 3.65 -2.13 -2.30
N LEU A 151 2.62 -1.90 -1.48
CA LEU A 151 1.29 -1.44 -1.89
C LEU A 151 0.77 -0.41 -0.90
N VAL A 152 -0.14 0.44 -1.36
CA VAL A 152 -0.85 1.42 -0.52
C VAL A 152 -1.54 0.75 0.68
N ASN A 153 -2.09 -0.45 0.49
CA ASN A 153 -2.61 -1.28 1.59
C ASN A 153 -1.78 -2.55 1.75
N PRO A 154 -0.83 -2.56 2.70
CA PRO A 154 0.01 -3.72 3.00
C PRO A 154 -0.63 -4.73 3.98
N ILE A 155 -1.80 -4.41 4.55
CA ILE A 155 -2.46 -5.20 5.61
C ILE A 155 -3.07 -6.47 5.00
N GLU A 156 -2.64 -7.62 5.50
CA GLU A 156 -3.17 -8.93 5.13
C GLU A 156 -4.19 -9.45 6.17
N GLN A 157 -4.97 -10.47 5.79
CA GLN A 157 -5.98 -11.08 6.69
C GLN A 157 -5.35 -11.54 8.03
N ALA A 158 -4.14 -12.10 7.98
CA ALA A 158 -3.41 -12.55 9.16
C ALA A 158 -3.12 -11.41 10.16
N ASP A 159 -2.91 -10.18 9.68
CA ASP A 159 -2.66 -9.03 10.56
C ASP A 159 -3.95 -8.62 11.29
N LEU A 160 -5.09 -8.65 10.58
CA LEU A 160 -6.41 -8.38 11.14
C LEU A 160 -6.86 -9.45 12.15
N ASP A 161 -6.50 -10.71 11.89
CA ASP A 161 -6.73 -11.83 12.83
C ASP A 161 -5.90 -11.69 14.09
N SER A 162 -4.60 -11.37 13.92
CA SER A 162 -3.70 -11.13 15.06
C SER A 162 -4.22 -9.99 15.93
N LEU A 163 -4.62 -8.86 15.32
CA LEU A 163 -5.19 -7.72 16.03
C LEU A 163 -6.50 -8.07 16.74
N ARG A 164 -7.34 -8.93 16.15
CA ARG A 164 -8.61 -9.35 16.76
C ARG A 164 -8.41 -10.29 17.94
N SER A 165 -7.48 -11.23 17.82
CA SER A 165 -7.14 -12.18 18.89
C SER A 165 -6.39 -11.55 20.05
N TRP A 166 -5.91 -10.31 19.88
CA TRP A 166 -5.18 -9.59 20.90
C TRP A 166 -6.08 -9.33 22.12
N SER A 167 -5.67 -9.85 23.29
CA SER A 167 -6.32 -9.54 24.57
C SER A 167 -5.76 -8.27 25.19
N ARG A 168 -6.63 -7.49 25.85
CA ARG A 168 -6.27 -6.31 26.63
C ARG A 168 -5.58 -6.67 27.96
N GLU A 169 -5.65 -7.94 28.35
CA GLU A 169 -5.12 -8.49 29.61
C GLU A 169 -3.65 -8.90 29.53
N ASP A 170 -3.13 -9.06 28.32
CA ASP A 170 -1.69 -9.19 28.08
C ASP A 170 -1.16 -7.76 27.87
N PRO A 171 -0.29 -7.23 28.74
CA PRO A 171 0.19 -5.86 28.60
C PRO A 171 0.85 -5.73 27.24
N PHE A 172 0.13 -5.05 26.34
CA PHE A 172 0.65 -4.48 25.11
C PHE A 172 2.13 -4.13 25.30
N PRO A 173 3.00 -4.33 24.29
CA PRO A 173 3.94 -3.28 24.00
C PRO A 173 3.08 -2.06 23.61
N CYS A 174 2.57 -1.29 24.60
CA CYS A 174 1.81 -0.04 24.37
C CYS A 174 2.71 0.98 23.64
N LYS A 175 3.98 0.63 23.52
CA LYS A 175 5.00 1.28 22.76
C LYS A 175 4.67 1.21 21.27
N ARG A 176 4.28 2.36 20.75
CA ARG A 176 4.36 2.68 19.32
C ARG A 176 5.79 2.42 18.85
N LEU A 177 5.91 1.71 17.73
CA LEU A 177 7.20 1.55 17.05
C LEU A 177 7.71 2.93 16.61
N ALA A 178 8.99 3.19 16.84
CA ALA A 178 9.69 4.35 16.28
C ALA A 178 10.35 3.96 14.95
N ALA A 179 10.74 4.95 14.14
CA ALA A 179 11.38 4.69 12.85
C ALA A 179 12.63 3.81 12.98
N LYS A 180 13.39 3.97 14.08
CA LYS A 180 14.56 3.15 14.42
C LYS A 180 14.25 1.67 14.72
N ASP A 181 13.00 1.34 15.02
CA ASP A 181 12.57 -0.03 15.31
C ASP A 181 12.19 -0.80 14.03
N LEU A 182 12.02 -0.07 12.91
CA LEU A 182 11.67 -0.63 11.60
C LEU A 182 12.92 -1.05 10.81
N PRO A 183 12.83 -2.06 9.92
CA PRO A 183 13.89 -2.32 8.96
C PRO A 183 14.06 -1.14 7.99
N ASP A 184 15.27 -0.98 7.44
CA ASP A 184 15.65 0.17 6.60
C ASP A 184 14.81 0.35 5.33
N THR A 185 14.08 -0.67 4.89
CA THR A 185 13.20 -0.60 3.71
C THR A 185 11.82 -0.03 4.00
N PHE A 186 11.48 0.18 5.28
CA PHE A 186 10.16 0.62 5.73
C PHE A 186 10.18 2.03 6.33
N GLY A 187 9.01 2.63 6.37
CA GLY A 187 8.72 3.86 7.10
C GLY A 187 7.27 3.87 7.57
N PHE A 188 6.82 4.99 8.12
CA PHE A 188 5.41 5.19 8.47
C PHE A 188 4.71 6.06 7.43
N ASP A 189 3.49 5.70 7.07
CA ASP A 189 2.64 6.57 6.28
C ASP A 189 1.99 7.67 7.13
N LYS A 190 1.15 8.50 6.51
CA LYS A 190 0.50 9.64 7.17
C LYS A 190 -0.49 9.23 8.28
N TYR A 191 -0.87 7.95 8.36
CA TYR A 191 -1.73 7.39 9.38
C TYR A 191 -0.97 6.55 10.41
N GLY A 192 0.37 6.53 10.33
CA GLY A 192 1.25 5.84 11.26
C GLY A 192 1.39 4.35 10.98
N LEU A 193 0.93 3.83 9.84
CA LEU A 193 1.08 2.42 9.48
C LEU A 193 2.44 2.17 8.83
N MET A 194 3.07 1.05 9.17
CA MET A 194 4.32 0.61 8.56
C MET A 194 4.10 0.27 7.09
N VAL A 195 4.78 0.95 6.20
CA VAL A 195 4.72 0.78 4.74
C VAL A 195 6.13 0.76 4.15
N TYR A 196 6.27 0.31 2.90
CA TYR A 196 7.54 0.49 2.18
C TYR A 196 7.88 1.98 2.05
N LYS A 197 9.18 2.31 2.07
CA LYS A 197 9.67 3.70 2.03
C LYS A 197 9.06 4.56 0.92
N GLU A 198 8.75 3.99 -0.24
CA GLU A 198 8.11 4.68 -1.36
C GLU A 198 6.68 5.17 -1.07
N PHE A 199 6.00 4.60 -0.07
CA PHE A 199 4.67 5.02 0.40
C PHE A 199 4.72 5.73 1.76
N ALA A 200 5.88 5.76 2.42
CA ALA A 200 6.05 6.45 3.68
C ALA A 200 5.97 7.97 3.47
N VAL A 201 5.51 8.71 4.48
CA VAL A 201 5.71 10.15 4.47
C VAL A 201 7.22 10.36 4.50
N GLY A 202 7.74 11.12 3.53
CA GLY A 202 9.16 11.44 3.48
C GLY A 202 9.58 11.98 4.85
N LEU A 203 10.43 11.25 5.56
CA LEU A 203 11.27 11.84 6.58
C LEU A 203 12.10 12.86 5.82
N ALA A 204 11.70 14.13 5.87
CA ALA A 204 12.60 15.20 5.55
C ALA A 204 13.85 14.96 6.42
N GLY A 205 14.93 14.52 5.79
CA GLY A 205 16.22 14.47 6.44
C GLY A 205 16.58 15.87 6.89
N PRO A 206 17.19 16.07 8.07
CA PRO A 206 17.85 17.32 8.37
C PRO A 206 19.13 17.37 7.54
N ASP A 207 19.02 17.80 6.27
CA ASP A 207 20.19 18.26 5.53
C ASP A 207 20.60 19.62 6.09
N GLY A 208 21.64 19.62 6.92
CA GLY A 208 22.62 20.71 6.88
C GLY A 208 23.28 20.68 5.50
N THR A 209 23.68 21.77 4.86
CA THR A 209 24.15 23.08 5.33
C THR A 209 24.14 24.01 4.12
N GLY A 210 23.88 25.30 4.34
CA GLY A 210 23.93 26.32 3.30
C GLY A 210 23.77 27.70 3.91
N THR A 211 24.79 28.14 4.65
CA THR A 211 25.01 29.52 5.10
C THR A 211 24.88 30.49 3.94
N THR A 212 23.97 31.46 4.02
CA THR A 212 24.03 32.79 3.34
C THR A 212 23.03 33.68 4.08
N GLU A 213 23.48 34.33 5.15
CA GLU A 213 23.89 35.74 5.16
C GLU A 213 22.70 36.67 5.42
N ALA A 214 22.70 37.25 6.62
CA ALA A 214 21.73 38.25 7.06
C ALA A 214 21.86 39.53 6.21
N PRO A 215 20.77 40.23 5.88
CA PRO A 215 20.90 41.53 5.25
C PRO A 215 21.34 42.54 6.31
N ALA A 216 22.60 42.98 6.19
CA ALA A 216 23.10 44.17 6.85
C ALA A 216 22.28 45.39 6.43
N VAL A 217 21.83 46.16 7.41
CA VAL A 217 21.25 47.49 7.21
C VAL A 217 22.42 48.47 7.03
N PRO A 218 22.49 49.25 5.94
CA PRO A 218 23.51 50.28 5.82
C PRO A 218 23.04 51.55 6.55
N GLU A 219 23.71 51.87 7.65
CA GLU A 219 23.78 53.23 8.16
C GLU A 219 24.55 54.10 7.14
N THR A 220 23.95 55.18 6.68
CA THR A 220 24.66 56.28 6.03
C THR A 220 24.42 57.55 6.84
N ASN A 221 25.44 57.92 7.61
CA ASN A 221 25.64 59.27 8.12
C ASN A 221 26.32 60.09 7.01
N GLY A 222 25.79 61.27 6.73
CA GLY A 222 26.40 62.23 5.82
C GLY A 222 25.60 63.53 5.78
N ALA A 223 26.00 64.47 6.63
CA ALA A 223 25.43 65.79 6.79
C ALA A 223 25.61 66.71 5.57
N ASP A 224 24.83 67.80 5.57
CA ASP A 224 25.30 69.19 5.47
C ASP A 224 24.76 70.03 4.28
N ILE A 225 23.94 71.04 4.67
CA ILE A 225 23.82 72.45 4.20
C ILE A 225 23.63 72.68 2.68
N THR A 226 22.59 73.35 2.19
CA THR A 226 22.44 74.82 2.22
C THR A 226 21.01 75.25 1.78
N GLU A 227 20.45 76.23 2.49
CA GLU A 227 19.39 77.21 2.10
C GLU A 227 19.68 77.94 0.76
N PRO A 228 18.87 78.93 0.25
CA PRO A 228 17.47 79.37 0.47
C PRO A 228 16.75 79.52 -0.94
N PRO A 229 15.77 80.41 -1.27
CA PRO A 229 14.91 81.40 -0.56
C PRO A 229 13.37 81.14 -0.78
N GLU A 230 12.37 81.89 -0.29
CA GLU A 230 12.16 83.24 0.29
C GLU A 230 11.27 83.19 1.55
#